data_AF-A0A5B0MEA9-F1
#
_entry.id   AF-A0A5B0MEA9-F1
#
_cell.length_a   1.000
_cell.length_b   1.000
_cell.length_c   1.000
_cell.angle_alpha   90.00
_cell.angle_beta   90.00
_cell.angle_gamma   90.00
#
_symmetry.space_group_name_H-M   'P 1'
#
loop_
_entity.id
_entity.type
_entity.pdbx_description
1 polymer ?
#
loop_
_entity_poly.entity_id
_entity_poly.type
_entity_poly.pdbx_seq_one_letter_code
_entity_poly.pdbx_strand_id
1 'polypeptide(L)'
;MRKNLRRFMSKQSSSAATPAGFNPFAYQVDHINSHFFSQFSGFTKGLLIFLFICHLVIAIFCSIILVLPYFQGTKRSQWIFRKLYIKTHPGANVYKAPLFWINAGVLMTISQLISSVATQAYIIIWFKIANAGKPTHTLTEPTLGLMFMCEMLTYWGLMHCFVVAIYYDHETQVENIAKEDKRWTPSPTFINVLFLGFPMVIVIATVTLFSIMSVFHAQLVNLIEELLNALRQGSSDWDQLRVPSTSVDEKYLLVTQLAEVVSEAKIFGDQILIRVGRSIHFIHILLSIILALICITFLCFIGVFSILIRKFQQQNGLSGHESSESSSPFRRWFKPKGWRSTSEEKSRSNRRLINRQFFHLLIRAVFIIIAMLTSVTLFSLWVTRTGDFIMSYVLPHNIF
;
A
#
# COMPACT_ATOMS: atom_id res chain seq x y z
N MET A 1 -18.43 -18.90 22.54
CA MET A 1 -17.67 -17.63 22.68
C MET A 1 -18.05 -16.84 23.95
N ARG A 2 -19.30 -16.34 24.12
CA ARG A 2 -19.74 -15.59 25.33
C ARG A 2 -19.55 -16.32 26.69
N LYS A 3 -19.78 -17.64 26.76
CA LYS A 3 -19.69 -18.42 28.00
C LYS A 3 -18.24 -18.71 28.44
N ASN A 4 -17.32 -18.83 27.48
CA ASN A 4 -15.88 -18.96 27.74
C ASN A 4 -15.27 -17.60 28.08
N LEU A 5 -15.72 -16.51 27.45
CA LEU A 5 -15.35 -15.14 27.80
C LEU A 5 -15.73 -14.81 29.26
N ARG A 6 -16.93 -15.22 29.70
CA ARG A 6 -17.42 -14.97 31.07
C ARG A 6 -16.68 -15.80 32.14
N ARG A 7 -16.29 -17.06 31.82
CA ARG A 7 -15.44 -17.91 32.69
C ARG A 7 -13.96 -17.49 32.72
N PHE A 8 -13.50 -16.81 31.66
CA PHE A 8 -12.14 -16.28 31.57
C PHE A 8 -12.02 -14.98 32.38
N MET A 9 -12.99 -14.06 32.24
CA MET A 9 -13.08 -12.84 33.06
C MET A 9 -13.15 -13.12 34.57
N SER A 10 -13.81 -14.20 35.01
CA SER A 10 -13.86 -14.57 36.44
C SER A 10 -12.55 -15.14 36.99
N LYS A 11 -11.62 -15.57 36.13
CA LYS A 11 -10.31 -16.12 36.50
C LYS A 11 -9.19 -15.06 36.45
N GLN A 12 -9.52 -13.84 36.05
CA GLN A 12 -8.55 -12.81 35.70
C GLN A 12 -8.47 -11.62 36.65
N SER A 13 -9.52 -11.39 37.43
CA SER A 13 -9.46 -10.49 38.60
C SER A 13 -8.43 -10.92 39.65
N SER A 14 -7.85 -12.13 39.53
CA SER A 14 -6.92 -12.70 40.50
C SER A 14 -5.42 -12.62 40.12
N SER A 15 -5.03 -12.12 38.93
CA SER A 15 -3.64 -12.28 38.44
C SER A 15 -2.82 -11.01 38.18
N ALA A 16 -3.31 -9.81 38.53
CA ALA A 16 -2.50 -8.58 38.51
C ALA A 16 -2.53 -7.89 39.88
N ALA A 17 -2.17 -8.63 40.94
CA ALA A 17 -1.93 -8.00 42.23
C ALA A 17 -0.60 -7.24 42.16
N THR A 18 -0.65 -5.91 42.28
CA THR A 18 0.54 -5.08 42.46
C THR A 18 1.40 -5.66 43.59
N PRO A 19 2.72 -5.84 43.39
CA PRO A 19 3.59 -6.37 44.43
C PRO A 19 3.47 -5.54 45.71
N ALA A 20 3.42 -6.21 46.86
CA ALA A 20 3.28 -5.54 48.14
C ALA A 20 4.41 -4.52 48.34
N GLY A 21 4.04 -3.29 48.73
CA GLY A 21 4.98 -2.18 48.96
C GLY A 21 5.22 -1.24 47.76
N PHE A 22 4.86 -1.63 46.53
CA PHE A 22 5.04 -0.79 45.35
C PHE A 22 3.92 0.24 45.18
N ASN A 23 4.21 1.32 44.44
CA ASN A 23 3.22 2.31 44.03
C ASN A 23 2.35 1.72 42.90
N PRO A 24 1.03 1.55 43.13
CA PRO A 24 0.16 0.86 42.17
C PRO A 24 -0.02 1.63 40.86
N PHE A 25 0.03 2.97 40.91
CA PHE A 25 -0.10 3.82 39.73
C PHE A 25 1.18 3.82 38.89
N ALA A 26 2.35 3.91 39.53
CA ALA A 26 3.64 3.79 38.85
C ALA A 26 3.77 2.43 38.13
N TYR A 27 3.36 1.35 38.79
CA TYR A 27 3.35 0.02 38.20
C TYR A 27 2.47 -0.07 36.95
N GLN A 28 1.30 0.57 36.96
CA GLN A 28 0.42 0.61 35.79
C GLN A 28 1.00 1.45 34.65
N VAL A 29 1.62 2.60 34.94
CA VAL A 29 2.31 3.42 33.93
C VAL A 29 3.43 2.62 33.26
N ASP A 30 4.24 1.91 34.03
CA ASP A 30 5.32 1.06 33.49
C ASP A 30 4.77 -0.11 32.68
N HIS A 31 3.67 -0.72 33.13
CA HIS A 31 3.01 -1.80 32.40
C HIS A 31 2.48 -1.33 31.05
N ILE A 32 1.76 -0.19 31.01
CA ILE A 32 1.25 0.40 29.77
C ILE A 32 2.41 0.76 28.84
N ASN A 33 3.45 1.43 29.36
CA ASN A 33 4.56 1.86 28.52
C ASN A 33 5.37 0.70 27.94
N SER A 34 5.65 -0.32 28.76
CA SER A 34 6.40 -1.50 28.32
C SER A 34 5.66 -2.32 27.27
N HIS A 35 4.32 -2.38 27.34
CA HIS A 35 3.52 -3.15 26.40
C HIS A 35 3.26 -2.42 25.09
N PHE A 36 2.97 -1.11 25.14
CA PHE A 36 2.64 -0.32 23.95
C PHE A 36 3.84 0.35 23.26
N PHE A 37 4.95 0.60 23.98
CA PHE A 37 6.12 1.33 23.46
C PHE A 37 7.42 0.52 23.54
N SER A 38 7.32 -0.81 23.45
CA SER A 38 8.51 -1.68 23.44
C SER A 38 9.42 -1.41 22.23
N GLN A 39 10.73 -1.50 22.48
CA GLN A 39 11.71 -1.34 21.41
C GLN A 39 11.73 -2.56 20.48
N PHE A 40 12.00 -2.33 19.21
CA PHE A 40 12.20 -3.40 18.24
C PHE A 40 13.38 -4.32 18.63
N SER A 41 13.23 -5.62 18.36
CA SER A 41 14.32 -6.58 18.43
C SER A 41 15.45 -6.22 17.46
N GLY A 42 16.69 -6.62 17.77
CA GLY A 42 17.86 -6.33 16.93
C GLY A 42 17.69 -6.83 15.48
N PHE A 43 17.07 -8.00 15.30
CA PHE A 43 16.74 -8.53 13.98
C PHE A 43 15.76 -7.63 13.21
N THR A 44 14.67 -7.20 13.85
CA THR A 44 13.68 -6.31 13.22
C THR A 44 14.30 -4.99 12.81
N LYS A 45 15.13 -4.40 13.69
CA LYS A 45 15.89 -3.18 13.39
C LYS A 45 16.80 -3.39 12.17
N GLY A 46 17.56 -4.48 12.12
CA GLY A 46 18.42 -4.82 10.99
C GLY A 46 17.65 -4.98 9.68
N LEU A 47 16.51 -5.68 9.71
CA LEU A 47 15.66 -5.86 8.53
C LEU A 47 15.09 -4.53 8.01
N LEU A 48 14.61 -3.66 8.91
CA LEU A 48 14.08 -2.34 8.54
C LEU A 48 15.18 -1.45 7.91
N ILE A 49 16.40 -1.48 8.45
CA ILE A 49 17.54 -0.74 7.88
C ILE A 49 17.89 -1.27 6.48
N PHE A 50 17.93 -2.60 6.31
CA PHE A 50 18.16 -3.20 5.01
C PHE A 50 17.10 -2.77 3.98
N LEU A 51 15.82 -2.85 4.34
CA LEU A 51 14.71 -2.41 3.48
C LEU A 51 14.80 -0.92 3.15
N PHE A 52 15.19 -0.09 4.11
CA PHE A 52 15.42 1.34 3.90
C PHE A 52 16.48 1.58 2.82
N ILE A 53 17.63 0.89 2.91
CA ILE A 53 18.72 0.99 1.93
C ILE A 53 18.26 0.51 0.55
N CYS A 54 17.53 -0.61 0.46
CA CYS A 54 16.98 -1.09 -0.81
C CYS A 54 16.06 -0.04 -1.46
N HIS A 55 15.14 0.55 -0.69
CA HIS A 55 14.24 1.58 -1.21
C HIS A 55 14.95 2.89 -1.54
N LEU A 56 16.05 3.22 -0.86
CA LEU A 56 16.90 4.35 -1.21
C LEU A 56 17.52 4.16 -2.59
N VAL A 57 18.08 2.97 -2.85
CA VAL A 57 18.63 2.63 -4.16
C VAL A 57 17.56 2.71 -5.25
N ILE A 58 16.38 2.15 -5.02
CA ILE A 58 15.24 2.23 -5.97
C ILE A 58 14.85 3.68 -6.24
N ALA A 59 14.74 4.51 -5.21
CA ALA A 59 14.39 5.92 -5.34
C ALA A 59 15.43 6.69 -6.16
N ILE A 60 16.73 6.45 -5.94
CA ILE A 60 17.81 7.05 -6.73
C ILE A 60 17.70 6.63 -8.19
N PHE A 61 17.55 5.34 -8.48
CA PHE A 61 17.39 4.85 -9.86
C PHE A 61 16.17 5.44 -10.56
N CYS A 62 15.02 5.50 -9.88
CA CYS A 62 13.81 6.10 -10.44
C CYS A 62 14.00 7.59 -10.71
N SER A 63 14.67 8.31 -9.81
CA SER A 63 15.00 9.73 -9.98
C SER A 63 15.91 9.95 -11.19
N ILE A 64 16.95 9.13 -11.36
CA ILE A 64 17.83 9.19 -12.53
C ILE A 64 17.03 8.96 -13.82
N ILE A 65 16.17 7.94 -13.87
CA ILE A 65 15.35 7.65 -15.06
C ILE A 65 14.43 8.83 -15.41
N LEU A 66 13.84 9.50 -14.41
CA LEU A 66 12.95 10.63 -14.61
C LEU A 66 13.72 11.90 -14.99
N VAL A 67 14.87 12.16 -14.38
CA VAL A 67 15.58 13.45 -14.48
C VAL A 67 16.60 13.47 -15.63
N LEU A 68 17.33 12.38 -15.87
CA LEU A 68 18.40 12.31 -16.87
C LEU A 68 17.99 12.75 -18.29
N PRO A 69 16.76 12.44 -18.78
CA PRO A 69 16.33 12.89 -20.10
C PRO A 69 16.22 14.42 -20.25
N TYR A 70 16.01 15.16 -19.16
CA TYR A 70 15.95 16.63 -19.20
C TYR A 70 17.34 17.26 -19.40
N PHE A 71 18.39 16.64 -18.85
CA PHE A 71 19.76 17.15 -18.96
C PHE A 71 20.43 16.79 -20.29
N GLN A 72 20.11 15.63 -20.87
CA GLN A 72 20.78 15.14 -22.08
C GLN A 72 20.23 15.75 -23.38
N GLY A 73 19.27 16.67 -23.32
CA GLY A 73 18.60 17.23 -24.52
C GLY A 73 17.95 16.16 -25.41
N THR A 74 17.79 14.94 -24.88
CA THR A 74 17.28 13.82 -25.67
C THR A 74 15.79 14.03 -25.89
N LYS A 75 15.35 14.00 -27.16
CA LYS A 75 13.93 14.04 -27.56
C LYS A 75 13.14 12.79 -27.12
N ARG A 76 13.51 12.16 -26.00
CA ARG A 76 12.76 11.05 -25.41
C ARG A 76 11.52 11.67 -24.79
N SER A 77 10.42 11.63 -25.53
CA SER A 77 9.18 12.28 -25.14
C SER A 77 8.68 11.70 -23.81
N GLN A 78 8.87 12.42 -22.71
CA GLN A 78 8.32 12.13 -21.39
C GLN A 78 6.88 12.68 -21.27
N TRP A 79 6.06 12.39 -22.27
CA TRP A 79 4.64 12.67 -22.15
C TRP A 79 4.08 11.74 -21.07
N ILE A 80 3.28 12.26 -20.16
CA ILE A 80 2.54 11.45 -19.18
C ILE A 80 1.25 10.93 -19.82
N PHE A 81 0.64 11.77 -20.65
CA PHE A 81 -0.68 11.55 -21.23
C PHE A 81 -0.71 11.95 -22.71
N ARG A 82 -1.41 11.17 -23.55
CA ARG A 82 -1.65 11.46 -24.96
C ARG A 82 -3.06 11.04 -25.38
N LYS A 83 -3.65 11.80 -26.30
CA LYS A 83 -4.87 11.40 -27.00
C LYS A 83 -4.49 10.61 -28.25
N LEU A 84 -5.01 9.40 -28.38
CA LEU A 84 -4.87 8.55 -29.55
C LEU A 84 -6.23 8.49 -30.26
N TYR A 85 -6.31 9.05 -31.47
CA TYR A 85 -7.48 8.91 -32.34
C TYR A 85 -7.28 7.72 -33.26
N ILE A 86 -8.28 6.85 -33.30
CA ILE A 86 -8.26 5.65 -34.11
C ILE A 86 -8.95 5.97 -35.43
N LYS A 87 -8.27 5.72 -36.55
CA LYS A 87 -8.72 6.14 -37.89
C LYS A 87 -8.91 4.93 -38.81
N THR A 88 -9.97 4.93 -39.61
CA THR A 88 -10.15 4.03 -40.75
C THR A 88 -9.26 4.47 -41.92
N HIS A 89 -9.04 3.60 -42.91
CA HIS A 89 -8.65 4.04 -44.26
C HIS A 89 -9.92 4.59 -44.93
N PRO A 90 -10.25 5.88 -44.75
CA PRO A 90 -9.71 7.02 -45.50
C PRO A 90 -9.41 8.24 -44.59
N GLY A 91 -8.99 8.01 -43.34
CA GLY A 91 -8.64 9.04 -42.36
C GLY A 91 -9.78 9.47 -41.42
N ALA A 92 -10.99 8.91 -41.60
CA ALA A 92 -12.12 9.13 -40.71
C ALA A 92 -11.90 8.41 -39.37
N ASN A 93 -12.36 8.98 -38.26
CA ASN A 93 -12.19 8.33 -36.95
C ASN A 93 -13.13 7.12 -36.83
N VAL A 94 -12.60 5.93 -36.50
CA VAL A 94 -13.40 4.72 -36.18
C VAL A 94 -14.30 4.99 -34.97
N TYR A 95 -13.78 5.73 -34.00
CA TYR A 95 -14.49 6.10 -32.78
C TYR A 95 -14.48 7.62 -32.61
N LYS A 96 -15.63 8.20 -32.23
CA LYS A 96 -15.73 9.64 -31.90
C LYS A 96 -14.86 10.02 -30.68
N ALA A 97 -14.71 9.10 -29.72
CA ALA A 97 -13.93 9.31 -28.51
C ALA A 97 -12.45 8.93 -28.70
N PRO A 98 -11.49 9.76 -28.26
CA PRO A 98 -10.08 9.40 -28.27
C PRO A 98 -9.77 8.36 -27.18
N LEU A 99 -8.84 7.46 -27.45
CA LEU A 99 -8.22 6.64 -26.43
C LEU A 99 -7.19 7.48 -25.67
N PHE A 100 -7.27 7.48 -24.35
CA PHE A 100 -6.33 8.19 -23.51
C PHE A 100 -5.16 7.28 -23.17
N TRP A 101 -4.05 7.53 -23.84
CA TRP A 101 -2.84 6.76 -23.65
C TRP A 101 -2.01 7.35 -22.51
N ILE A 102 -1.64 6.51 -21.54
CA ILE A 102 -0.74 6.84 -20.44
C ILE A 102 0.63 6.23 -20.74
N ASN A 103 1.68 7.00 -20.49
CA ASN A 103 3.02 6.50 -20.56
C ASN A 103 3.31 5.63 -19.33
N ALA A 104 3.05 4.34 -19.46
CA ALA A 104 3.24 3.39 -18.37
C ALA A 104 4.67 3.41 -17.83
N GLY A 105 5.68 3.59 -18.68
CA GLY A 105 7.07 3.71 -18.24
C GLY A 105 7.27 4.86 -17.26
N VAL A 106 6.81 6.06 -17.61
CA VAL A 106 6.90 7.23 -16.72
C VAL A 106 6.02 7.07 -15.49
N LEU A 107 4.75 6.65 -15.65
CA LEU A 107 3.82 6.48 -14.54
C LEU A 107 4.36 5.47 -13.51
N MET A 108 4.87 4.32 -13.96
CA MET A 108 5.43 3.33 -13.06
C MET A 108 6.67 3.84 -12.33
N THR A 109 7.56 4.55 -13.02
CA THR A 109 8.75 5.10 -12.37
C THR A 109 8.38 6.14 -11.33
N ILE A 110 7.37 6.99 -11.59
CA ILE A 110 6.82 7.93 -10.59
C ILE A 110 6.21 7.16 -9.42
N SER A 111 5.34 6.19 -9.67
CA SER A 111 4.70 5.41 -8.61
C SER A 111 5.71 4.63 -7.77
N GLN A 112 6.73 4.03 -8.38
CA GLN A 112 7.80 3.32 -7.67
C GLN A 112 8.68 4.26 -6.84
N LEU A 113 8.94 5.47 -7.33
CA LEU A 113 9.64 6.51 -6.58
C LEU A 113 8.83 6.93 -5.35
N ILE A 114 7.56 7.30 -5.54
CA ILE A 114 6.68 7.75 -4.46
C ILE A 114 6.49 6.62 -3.43
N SER A 115 6.26 5.38 -3.88
CA SER A 115 6.17 4.21 -3.01
C SER A 115 7.44 4.00 -2.19
N SER A 116 8.63 4.13 -2.80
CA SER A 116 9.89 3.96 -2.09
C SER A 116 10.15 5.05 -1.05
N VAL A 117 9.80 6.31 -1.36
CA VAL A 117 9.85 7.41 -0.40
C VAL A 117 8.86 7.18 0.74
N ALA A 118 7.65 6.70 0.43
CA ALA A 118 6.65 6.35 1.43
C ALA A 118 7.15 5.24 2.37
N THR A 119 7.77 4.19 1.84
CA THR A 119 8.36 3.11 2.65
C THR A 119 9.47 3.64 3.56
N GLN A 120 10.35 4.51 3.06
CA GLN A 120 11.40 5.12 3.88
C GLN A 120 10.80 5.97 5.01
N ALA A 121 9.79 6.79 4.70
CA ALA A 121 9.09 7.59 5.70
C ALA A 121 8.40 6.70 6.75
N TYR A 122 7.74 5.62 6.33
CA TYR A 122 7.12 4.64 7.22
C TYR A 122 8.14 4.04 8.20
N ILE A 123 9.31 3.62 7.70
CA ILE A 123 10.39 3.07 8.52
C ILE A 123 10.90 4.11 9.54
N ILE A 124 11.14 5.35 9.10
CA ILE A 124 11.59 6.43 9.99
C ILE A 124 10.55 6.71 11.08
N ILE A 125 9.26 6.76 10.73
CA ILE A 125 8.18 6.97 11.68
C ILE A 125 8.17 5.85 12.73
N TRP A 126 8.29 4.60 12.31
CA TRP A 126 8.36 3.47 13.25
C TRP A 126 9.56 3.53 14.18
N PHE A 127 10.74 3.94 13.69
CA PHE A 127 11.89 4.18 14.57
C PHE A 127 11.64 5.31 15.57
N LYS A 128 10.96 6.39 15.16
CA LYS A 128 10.57 7.47 16.07
C LYS A 128 9.60 6.97 17.16
N ILE A 129 8.58 6.21 16.78
CA ILE A 129 7.60 5.63 17.71
C ILE A 129 8.30 4.70 18.70
N ALA A 130 9.12 3.77 18.21
CA ALA A 130 9.81 2.79 19.05
C ALA A 130 10.85 3.40 20.01
N ASN A 131 11.38 4.58 19.69
CA ASN A 131 12.36 5.28 20.52
C ASN A 131 11.73 6.36 21.42
N ALA A 132 10.45 6.70 21.24
CA ALA A 132 9.82 7.80 21.98
C ALA A 132 9.58 7.47 23.46
N GLY A 133 9.35 6.19 23.80
CA GLY A 133 9.04 5.75 25.17
C GLY A 133 7.76 6.38 25.75
N LYS A 134 6.93 7.01 24.92
CA LYS A 134 5.68 7.69 25.28
C LYS A 134 4.73 7.70 24.08
N PRO A 135 3.41 7.92 24.29
CA PRO A 135 2.47 8.08 23.20
C PRO A 135 2.92 9.18 22.24
N THR A 136 2.83 8.94 20.93
CA THR A 136 3.15 9.95 19.92
C THR A 136 2.01 10.09 18.95
N HIS A 137 1.74 11.34 18.53
CA HIS A 137 0.80 11.67 17.46
C HIS A 137 1.36 11.37 16.06
N THR A 138 2.40 10.54 15.97
CA THR A 138 3.05 10.22 14.69
C THR A 138 2.23 9.15 13.96
N LEU A 139 1.62 9.54 12.84
CA LEU A 139 0.72 8.68 12.07
C LEU A 139 1.48 7.88 11.01
N THR A 140 1.29 6.56 10.99
CA THR A 140 1.90 5.65 9.99
C THR A 140 0.98 5.38 8.81
N GLU A 141 -0.32 5.55 9.01
CA GLU A 141 -1.40 5.23 8.08
C GLU A 141 -1.26 5.97 6.73
N PRO A 142 -0.90 7.27 6.67
CA PRO A 142 -0.77 7.96 5.39
C PRO A 142 0.33 7.35 4.51
N THR A 143 1.45 6.95 5.11
CA THR A 143 2.56 6.31 4.37
C THR A 143 2.17 4.93 3.86
N LEU A 144 1.44 4.13 4.66
CA LEU A 144 0.89 2.84 4.21
C LEU A 144 -0.10 3.01 3.06
N GLY A 145 -1.01 3.98 3.16
CA GLY A 145 -1.96 4.31 2.10
C GLY A 145 -1.27 4.71 0.80
N LEU A 146 -0.19 5.50 0.88
CA LEU A 146 0.58 5.91 -0.28
C LEU A 146 1.33 4.74 -0.94
N MET A 147 1.91 3.84 -0.13
CA MET A 147 2.55 2.61 -0.61
C MET A 147 1.55 1.76 -1.41
N PHE A 148 0.39 1.46 -0.82
CA PHE A 148 -0.67 0.67 -1.45
C PHE A 148 -1.17 1.32 -2.75
N MET A 149 -1.49 2.62 -2.70
CA MET A 149 -1.96 3.37 -3.86
C MET A 149 -0.97 3.31 -5.03
N CYS A 150 0.32 3.53 -4.76
CA CYS A 150 1.35 3.53 -5.79
C CYS A 150 1.58 2.14 -6.39
N GLU A 151 1.51 1.10 -5.56
CA GLU A 151 1.57 -0.29 -6.02
C GLU A 151 0.42 -0.59 -7.00
N MET A 152 -0.81 -0.24 -6.61
CA MET A 152 -2.00 -0.40 -7.47
C MET A 152 -1.87 0.38 -8.78
N LEU A 153 -1.46 1.65 -8.74
CA LEU A 153 -1.24 2.47 -9.93
C LEU A 153 -0.19 1.86 -10.88
N THR A 154 0.85 1.23 -10.33
CA THR A 154 1.87 0.52 -11.12
C THR A 154 1.25 -0.64 -11.89
N TYR A 155 0.38 -1.42 -11.25
CA TYR A 155 -0.31 -2.56 -11.84
C TYR A 155 -1.27 -2.13 -12.95
N TRP A 156 -2.13 -1.14 -12.66
CA TRP A 156 -3.08 -0.61 -13.64
C TRP A 156 -2.40 0.08 -14.81
N GLY A 157 -1.31 0.80 -14.57
CA GLY A 157 -0.47 1.37 -15.62
C GLY A 157 0.11 0.30 -16.56
N LEU A 158 0.54 -0.85 -16.03
CA LEU A 158 1.07 -1.95 -16.85
C LEU A 158 0.01 -2.60 -17.70
N MET A 159 -1.14 -2.91 -17.10
CA MET A 159 -2.25 -3.53 -17.81
C MET A 159 -2.76 -2.63 -18.94
N HIS A 160 -2.89 -1.33 -18.68
CA HIS A 160 -3.25 -0.36 -19.71
C HIS A 160 -2.24 -0.38 -20.87
N CYS A 161 -0.95 -0.45 -20.55
CA CYS A 161 0.12 -0.58 -21.53
C CYS A 161 -0.04 -1.82 -22.41
N PHE A 162 -0.39 -2.97 -21.82
CA PHE A 162 -0.64 -4.21 -22.54
C PHE A 162 -1.86 -4.10 -23.46
N VAL A 163 -2.98 -3.54 -22.97
CA VAL A 163 -4.21 -3.38 -23.77
C VAL A 163 -3.97 -2.47 -24.98
N VAL A 164 -3.32 -1.33 -24.79
CA VAL A 164 -2.98 -0.42 -25.89
C VAL A 164 -2.08 -1.12 -26.92
N ALA A 165 -1.09 -1.89 -26.47
CA ALA A 165 -0.20 -2.65 -27.36
C ALA A 165 -0.91 -3.77 -28.14
N ILE A 166 -1.93 -4.41 -27.57
CA ILE A 166 -2.66 -5.53 -28.21
C ILE A 166 -3.66 -5.05 -29.26
N TYR A 167 -4.40 -3.97 -28.96
CA TYR A 167 -5.60 -3.61 -29.72
C TYR A 167 -5.45 -2.36 -30.61
N TYR A 168 -4.46 -1.51 -30.34
CA TYR A 168 -4.37 -0.18 -30.95
C TYR A 168 -3.06 0.08 -31.68
N ASP A 169 -2.41 -0.97 -32.15
CA ASP A 169 -1.29 -0.84 -33.07
C ASP A 169 -1.74 -0.49 -34.50
N HIS A 170 -1.01 0.42 -35.13
CA HIS A 170 -1.39 1.10 -36.36
C HIS A 170 -1.34 0.18 -37.60
N GLU A 171 -0.57 -0.92 -37.56
CA GLU A 171 -0.48 -1.90 -38.65
C GLU A 171 -1.49 -3.03 -38.49
N THR A 172 -1.80 -3.44 -37.24
CA THR A 172 -2.88 -4.40 -36.99
C THR A 172 -4.27 -3.88 -37.37
N GLN A 173 -4.47 -2.57 -37.48
CA GLN A 173 -5.72 -2.00 -37.99
C GLN A 173 -5.88 -2.18 -39.50
N VAL A 174 -4.81 -2.02 -40.28
CA VAL A 174 -4.86 -2.18 -41.75
C VAL A 174 -5.23 -3.61 -42.13
N GLU A 175 -4.69 -4.59 -41.38
CA GLU A 175 -4.89 -6.02 -41.65
C GLU A 175 -6.19 -6.58 -41.06
N ASN A 176 -6.65 -6.07 -39.90
CA ASN A 176 -7.90 -6.55 -39.27
C ASN A 176 -9.16 -5.90 -39.85
N ILE A 177 -9.09 -4.68 -40.40
CA ILE A 177 -10.22 -4.05 -41.11
C ILE A 177 -10.53 -4.85 -42.40
N ALA A 178 -9.51 -5.39 -43.08
CA ALA A 178 -9.70 -6.25 -44.25
C ALA A 178 -10.28 -7.65 -43.92
N LYS A 179 -10.31 -8.05 -42.64
CA LYS A 179 -10.84 -9.34 -42.15
C LYS A 179 -12.07 -9.17 -41.25
N GLU A 180 -12.76 -8.04 -41.38
CA GLU A 180 -13.95 -7.69 -40.60
C GLU A 180 -15.06 -8.73 -40.76
N ASP A 181 -15.21 -9.57 -39.73
CA ASP A 181 -16.54 -9.90 -39.19
C ASP A 181 -16.53 -10.66 -37.85
N LYS A 182 -15.38 -11.06 -37.28
CA LYS A 182 -15.38 -11.93 -36.07
C LYS A 182 -14.48 -11.57 -34.90
N ARG A 183 -13.82 -10.41 -34.86
CA ARG A 183 -12.88 -10.09 -33.75
C ARG A 183 -13.32 -8.87 -32.94
N TRP A 184 -13.89 -9.13 -31.76
CA TRP A 184 -14.24 -8.11 -30.77
C TRP A 184 -13.02 -7.24 -30.42
N THR A 185 -13.13 -5.93 -30.66
CA THR A 185 -12.17 -4.93 -30.21
C THR A 185 -12.83 -4.03 -29.15
N PRO A 186 -12.26 -3.91 -27.94
CA PRO A 186 -12.85 -3.09 -26.87
C PRO A 186 -12.83 -1.62 -27.27
N SER A 187 -13.95 -0.91 -27.11
CA SER A 187 -14.05 0.51 -27.48
C SER A 187 -13.10 1.40 -26.65
N PRO A 188 -12.64 2.54 -27.19
CA PRO A 188 -11.79 3.49 -26.46
C PRO A 188 -12.43 4.00 -25.17
N THR A 189 -13.74 4.23 -25.18
CA THR A 189 -14.52 4.65 -24.01
C THR A 189 -14.45 3.60 -22.91
N PHE A 190 -14.62 2.32 -23.25
CA PHE A 190 -14.53 1.23 -22.28
C PHE A 190 -13.15 1.15 -21.63
N ILE A 191 -12.09 1.28 -22.43
CA ILE A 191 -10.70 1.24 -21.92
C ILE A 191 -10.41 2.45 -21.04
N ASN A 192 -10.82 3.64 -21.44
CA ASN A 192 -10.63 4.85 -20.64
C ASN A 192 -11.35 4.72 -19.28
N VAL A 193 -12.60 4.26 -19.26
CA VAL A 193 -13.35 4.05 -18.01
C VAL A 193 -12.66 3.01 -17.12
N LEU A 194 -12.21 1.90 -17.70
CA LEU A 194 -11.58 0.82 -16.94
C LEU A 194 -10.19 1.21 -16.40
N PHE A 195 -9.34 1.82 -17.22
CA PHE A 195 -7.93 2.06 -16.87
C PHE A 195 -7.62 3.47 -16.36
N LEU A 196 -8.59 4.39 -16.40
CA LEU A 196 -8.50 5.70 -15.73
C LEU A 196 -9.51 5.82 -14.59
N GLY A 197 -10.76 5.43 -14.86
CA GLY A 197 -11.83 5.53 -13.86
C GLY A 197 -11.58 4.63 -12.66
N PHE A 198 -11.30 3.34 -12.86
CA PHE A 198 -11.09 2.41 -11.74
C PHE A 198 -9.87 2.78 -10.87
N PRO A 199 -8.69 3.15 -11.44
CA PRO A 199 -7.59 3.67 -10.62
C PRO A 199 -7.92 4.95 -9.86
N MET A 200 -8.73 5.87 -10.41
CA MET A 200 -9.19 7.04 -9.64
C MET A 200 -10.05 6.62 -8.44
N VAL A 201 -10.94 5.65 -8.61
CA VAL A 201 -11.74 5.09 -7.49
C VAL A 201 -10.82 4.50 -6.42
N ILE A 202 -9.78 3.75 -6.80
CA ILE A 202 -8.79 3.21 -5.85
C ILE A 202 -8.11 4.34 -5.07
N VAL A 203 -7.68 5.41 -5.75
CA VAL A 203 -7.04 6.58 -5.10
C VAL A 203 -7.98 7.20 -4.07
N ILE A 204 -9.23 7.50 -4.46
CA ILE A 204 -10.22 8.12 -3.58
C ILE A 204 -10.53 7.22 -2.38
N ALA A 205 -10.75 5.92 -2.62
CA ALA A 205 -11.04 4.95 -1.57
C ALA A 205 -9.86 4.84 -0.58
N THR A 206 -8.64 4.75 -1.10
CA THR A 206 -7.42 4.64 -0.27
C THR A 206 -7.24 5.90 0.59
N VAL A 207 -7.31 7.09 0.00
CA VAL A 207 -7.17 8.35 0.75
C VAL A 207 -8.24 8.44 1.84
N THR A 208 -9.50 8.15 1.52
CA THR A 208 -10.61 8.22 2.47
C THR A 208 -10.41 7.25 3.63
N LEU A 209 -10.12 5.99 3.33
CA LEU A 209 -9.99 4.93 4.33
C LEU A 209 -8.81 5.16 5.27
N PHE A 210 -7.63 5.50 4.74
CA PHE A 210 -6.45 5.75 5.56
C PHE A 210 -6.56 7.09 6.34
N SER A 211 -7.29 8.08 5.82
CA SER A 211 -7.57 9.32 6.58
C SER A 211 -8.48 9.05 7.78
N ILE A 212 -9.54 8.25 7.60
CA ILE A 212 -10.43 7.84 8.70
C ILE A 212 -9.63 7.07 9.75
N MET A 213 -8.77 6.15 9.31
CA MET A 213 -7.87 5.39 10.19
C MET A 213 -6.96 6.32 11.00
N SER A 214 -6.36 7.34 10.37
CA SER A 214 -5.53 8.34 11.04
C SER A 214 -6.30 9.12 12.13
N VAL A 215 -7.55 9.48 11.86
CA VAL A 215 -8.40 10.18 12.85
C VAL A 215 -8.66 9.28 14.06
N PHE A 216 -8.99 8.01 13.85
CA PHE A 216 -9.19 7.06 14.96
C PHE A 216 -7.91 6.85 15.76
N HIS A 217 -6.77 6.73 15.10
CA HIS A 217 -5.48 6.59 15.77
C HIS A 217 -5.16 7.82 16.63
N ALA A 218 -5.26 9.04 16.08
CA ALA A 218 -5.01 10.26 16.85
C ALA A 218 -5.94 10.39 18.08
N GLN A 219 -7.21 10.08 17.91
CA GLN A 219 -8.19 10.07 19.00
C GLN A 219 -7.87 9.02 20.09
N LEU A 220 -7.29 7.88 19.71
CA LEU A 220 -6.87 6.85 20.66
C LEU A 220 -5.63 7.28 21.43
N VAL A 221 -4.63 7.86 20.74
CA VAL A 221 -3.40 8.38 21.37
C VAL A 221 -3.73 9.45 22.40
N ASN A 222 -4.64 10.38 22.09
CA ASN A 222 -5.10 11.39 23.05
C ASN A 222 -5.65 10.77 24.34
N LEU A 223 -6.51 9.75 24.25
CA LEU A 223 -7.05 9.10 25.44
C LEU A 223 -5.99 8.36 26.26
N ILE A 224 -5.03 7.71 25.59
CA ILE A 224 -3.93 7.03 26.27
C ILE A 224 -3.05 8.06 26.99
N GLU A 225 -2.81 9.22 26.38
CA GLU A 225 -2.06 10.31 26.98
C GLU A 225 -2.77 10.88 28.22
N GLU A 226 -4.09 11.11 28.14
CA GLU A 226 -4.92 11.54 29.28
C GLU A 226 -4.88 10.51 30.43
N LEU A 227 -5.05 9.22 30.12
CA LEU A 227 -4.96 8.15 31.11
C LEU A 227 -3.58 8.10 31.79
N LEU A 228 -2.50 8.17 31.01
CA LEU A 228 -1.13 8.14 31.56
C LEU A 228 -0.85 9.36 32.44
N ASN A 229 -1.40 10.53 32.12
CA ASN A 229 -1.27 11.73 32.94
C ASN A 229 -2.04 11.59 34.26
N ALA A 230 -3.28 11.08 34.24
CA ALA A 230 -4.04 10.79 35.45
C ALA A 230 -3.32 9.78 36.36
N LEU A 231 -2.78 8.69 35.78
CA LEU A 231 -2.01 7.70 36.56
C LEU A 231 -0.71 8.29 37.13
N ARG A 232 -0.01 9.16 36.40
CA ARG A 232 1.18 9.86 36.92
C ARG A 232 0.83 10.78 38.09
N GLN A 233 -0.30 11.47 38.01
CA GLN A 233 -0.79 12.29 39.12
C GLN A 233 -1.08 11.41 40.35
N GLY A 234 -1.84 10.33 40.19
CA GLY A 234 -2.11 9.38 41.28
C GLY A 234 -0.84 8.74 41.85
N SER A 235 0.19 8.52 41.03
CA SER A 235 1.50 8.06 41.51
C SER A 235 2.14 9.08 42.43
N SER A 236 2.15 10.36 42.07
CA SER A 236 2.70 11.44 42.88
C SER A 236 1.96 11.57 44.22
N ASP A 237 0.62 11.57 44.18
CA ASP A 237 -0.22 11.73 45.37
C ASP A 237 -0.06 10.54 46.33
N TRP A 238 0.07 9.32 45.79
CA TRP A 238 0.35 8.11 46.56
C TRP A 238 1.70 8.18 47.29
N ASP A 239 2.73 8.71 46.64
CA ASP A 239 4.05 8.86 47.25
C ASP A 239 4.01 9.94 48.35
N GLN A 240 3.26 11.04 48.14
CA GLN A 240 3.08 12.10 49.15
C GLN A 240 2.31 11.62 50.39
N LEU A 241 1.34 10.72 50.23
CA LEU A 241 0.59 10.12 51.35
C LEU A 241 1.50 9.33 52.31
N ARG A 242 2.59 8.75 51.79
CA ARG A 242 3.56 7.95 52.55
C ARG A 242 4.62 8.79 53.25
N VAL A 243 4.70 10.09 52.97
CA VAL A 243 5.66 10.99 53.62
C VAL A 243 5.24 11.18 55.10
N PRO A 244 6.14 10.93 56.08
CA PRO A 244 5.79 11.01 57.50
C PRO A 244 5.35 12.40 57.98
N SER A 245 5.81 13.47 57.31
CA SER A 245 5.53 14.87 57.65
C SER A 245 4.19 15.39 57.14
N THR A 246 3.44 14.62 56.34
CA THR A 246 2.15 15.04 55.79
C THR A 246 1.09 15.12 56.89
N SER A 247 0.43 16.27 56.99
CA SER A 247 -0.60 16.52 58.02
C SER A 247 -1.84 15.65 57.83
N VAL A 248 -2.66 15.51 58.88
CA VAL A 248 -3.87 14.66 58.84
C VAL A 248 -4.90 15.19 57.83
N ASP A 249 -5.07 16.51 57.76
CA ASP A 249 -5.99 17.15 56.80
C ASP A 249 -5.50 16.99 55.35
N GLU A 250 -4.19 17.12 55.11
CA GLU A 250 -3.59 16.83 53.79
C GLU A 250 -3.74 15.36 53.40
N LYS A 251 -3.63 14.41 54.35
CA LYS A 251 -3.87 13.00 54.07
C LYS A 251 -5.31 12.74 53.63
N TYR A 252 -6.30 13.41 54.24
CA TYR A 252 -7.69 13.28 53.84
C TYR A 252 -7.93 13.84 52.43
N LEU A 253 -7.34 15.00 52.11
CA LEU A 253 -7.37 15.59 50.77
C LEU A 253 -6.73 14.68 49.72
N LEU A 254 -5.55 14.12 50.02
CA LEU A 254 -4.86 13.20 49.11
C LEU A 254 -5.67 11.93 48.86
N VAL A 255 -6.29 11.34 49.89
CA VAL A 255 -7.14 10.15 49.71
C VAL A 255 -8.36 10.45 48.82
N THR A 256 -8.96 11.63 48.94
CA THR A 256 -10.07 12.04 48.06
C THR A 256 -9.62 12.29 46.62
N GLN A 257 -8.47 12.94 46.42
CA GLN A 257 -7.85 13.11 45.09
C GLN A 257 -7.50 11.75 44.45
N LEU A 258 -6.95 10.80 45.22
CA LEU A 258 -6.70 9.46 44.71
C LEU A 258 -7.97 8.73 44.28
N ALA A 259 -9.07 8.89 45.02
CA ALA A 259 -10.35 8.30 44.65
C ALA A 259 -10.89 8.89 43.34
N GLU A 260 -10.69 10.19 43.12
CA GLU A 260 -11.02 10.88 41.87
C GLU A 260 -10.16 10.36 40.71
N VAL A 261 -8.84 10.26 40.89
CA VAL A 261 -7.91 9.70 39.89
C VAL A 261 -8.28 8.27 39.50
N VAL A 262 -8.66 7.43 40.47
CA VAL A 262 -9.12 6.06 40.20
C VAL A 262 -10.40 6.05 39.37
N SER A 263 -11.34 6.96 39.68
CA SER A 263 -12.58 7.12 38.92
C SER A 263 -12.31 7.57 37.48
N GLU A 264 -11.46 8.58 37.30
CA GLU A 264 -11.06 9.09 35.98
C GLU A 264 -10.33 8.03 35.15
N ALA A 265 -9.34 7.35 35.74
CA ALA A 265 -8.60 6.28 35.08
C ALA A 265 -9.53 5.16 34.60
N LYS A 266 -10.58 4.84 35.38
CA LYS A 266 -11.59 3.87 34.97
C LYS A 266 -12.42 4.37 33.79
N ILE A 267 -12.89 5.62 33.82
CA ILE A 267 -13.65 6.22 32.72
C ILE A 267 -12.82 6.22 31.42
N PHE A 268 -11.56 6.65 31.50
CA PHE A 268 -10.66 6.63 30.34
C PHE A 268 -10.37 5.20 29.86
N GLY A 269 -10.14 4.27 30.78
CA GLY A 269 -9.95 2.85 30.47
C GLY A 269 -11.13 2.25 29.70
N ASP A 270 -12.36 2.49 30.16
CA ASP A 270 -13.58 2.03 29.49
C ASP A 270 -13.73 2.66 28.09
N GLN A 271 -13.44 3.95 27.95
CA GLN A 271 -13.48 4.63 26.65
C GLN A 271 -12.42 4.07 25.68
N ILE A 272 -11.20 3.82 26.16
CA ILE A 272 -10.13 3.20 25.37
C ILE A 272 -10.58 1.82 24.91
N LEU A 273 -11.12 0.98 25.80
CA LEU A 273 -11.56 -0.37 25.45
C LEU A 273 -12.63 -0.36 24.35
N ILE A 274 -13.63 0.52 24.46
CA ILE A 274 -14.67 0.69 23.45
C ILE A 274 -14.07 1.17 22.12
N ARG A 275 -13.19 2.17 22.15
CA ARG A 275 -12.59 2.73 20.93
C ARG A 275 -11.64 1.76 20.26
N VAL A 276 -10.85 1.01 21.01
CA VAL A 276 -9.98 -0.02 20.45
C VAL A 276 -10.82 -1.12 19.81
N GLY A 277 -11.88 -1.59 20.48
CA GLY A 277 -12.83 -2.55 19.91
C GLY A 277 -13.41 -2.09 18.56
N ARG A 278 -13.82 -0.81 18.47
CA ARG A 278 -14.29 -0.20 17.22
C ARG A 278 -13.18 -0.08 16.17
N SER A 279 -11.98 0.29 16.57
CA SER A 279 -10.82 0.45 15.68
C SER A 279 -10.41 -0.89 15.06
N ILE A 280 -10.43 -1.97 15.85
CA ILE A 280 -10.20 -3.35 15.38
C ILE A 280 -11.21 -3.71 14.30
N HIS A 281 -12.49 -3.47 14.56
CA HIS A 281 -13.54 -3.75 13.58
C HIS A 281 -13.33 -2.96 12.28
N PHE A 282 -12.97 -1.68 12.39
CA PHE A 282 -12.66 -0.83 11.25
C PHE A 282 -11.42 -1.32 10.47
N ILE A 283 -10.35 -1.74 11.17
CA ILE A 283 -9.16 -2.37 10.55
C ILE A 283 -9.59 -3.60 9.75
N HIS A 284 -10.42 -4.47 10.31
CA HIS A 284 -10.90 -5.65 9.58
C HIS A 284 -11.67 -5.29 8.31
N ILE A 285 -12.53 -4.28 8.35
CA ILE A 285 -13.24 -3.77 7.17
C ILE A 285 -12.23 -3.25 6.15
N LEU A 286 -11.29 -2.42 6.59
CA LEU A 286 -10.23 -1.85 5.74
C LEU A 286 -9.43 -2.93 5.04
N LEU A 287 -8.95 -3.92 5.77
CA LEU A 287 -8.17 -5.03 5.23
C LEU A 287 -8.98 -5.89 4.26
N SER A 288 -10.26 -6.08 4.54
CA SER A 288 -11.16 -6.80 3.64
C SER A 288 -11.38 -6.04 2.32
N ILE A 289 -11.55 -4.72 2.38
CA ILE A 289 -11.65 -3.87 1.19
C ILE A 289 -10.35 -3.89 0.38
N ILE A 290 -9.20 -3.74 1.05
CA ILE A 290 -7.89 -3.78 0.39
C ILE A 290 -7.67 -5.14 -0.28
N LEU A 291 -7.95 -6.24 0.42
CA LEU A 291 -7.84 -7.59 -0.12
C LEU A 291 -8.74 -7.77 -1.35
N ALA A 292 -10.00 -7.32 -1.28
CA ALA A 292 -10.91 -7.38 -2.43
C ALA A 292 -10.37 -6.60 -3.63
N LEU A 293 -9.85 -5.38 -3.42
CA LEU A 293 -9.25 -4.56 -4.49
C LEU A 293 -8.02 -5.23 -5.12
N ILE A 294 -7.15 -5.84 -4.32
CA ILE A 294 -5.97 -6.58 -4.81
C ILE A 294 -6.43 -7.79 -5.61
N CYS A 295 -7.40 -8.57 -5.12
CA CYS A 295 -7.94 -9.73 -5.83
C CYS A 295 -8.56 -9.35 -7.19
N ILE A 296 -9.38 -8.30 -7.23
CA ILE A 296 -9.95 -7.78 -8.48
C ILE A 296 -8.82 -7.39 -9.45
N THR A 297 -7.83 -6.63 -8.96
CA THR A 297 -6.70 -6.19 -9.79
C THR A 297 -5.86 -7.36 -10.29
N PHE A 298 -5.63 -8.38 -9.45
CA PHE A 298 -4.91 -9.59 -9.80
C PHE A 298 -5.65 -10.37 -10.91
N LEU A 299 -6.96 -10.57 -10.78
CA LEU A 299 -7.77 -11.24 -11.80
C LEU A 299 -7.75 -10.48 -13.13
N CYS A 300 -7.91 -9.16 -13.09
CA CYS A 300 -7.77 -8.31 -14.28
C CYS A 300 -6.38 -8.44 -14.91
N PHE A 301 -5.33 -8.47 -14.09
CA PHE A 301 -3.94 -8.57 -14.54
C PHE A 301 -3.69 -9.90 -15.26
N ILE A 302 -4.08 -11.02 -14.65
CA ILE A 302 -3.96 -12.34 -15.25
C ILE A 302 -4.77 -12.43 -16.55
N GLY A 303 -5.98 -11.87 -16.59
CA GLY A 303 -6.80 -11.82 -17.79
C GLY A 303 -6.12 -11.08 -18.94
N VAL A 304 -5.69 -9.83 -18.70
CA VAL A 304 -5.01 -9.00 -19.72
C VAL A 304 -3.68 -9.64 -20.16
N PHE A 305 -2.90 -10.15 -19.21
CA PHE A 305 -1.62 -10.79 -19.49
C PHE A 305 -1.78 -12.10 -20.30
N SER A 306 -2.82 -12.89 -20.01
CA SER A 306 -3.14 -14.10 -20.78
C SER A 306 -3.52 -13.77 -22.23
N ILE A 307 -4.27 -12.69 -22.45
CA ILE A 307 -4.59 -12.21 -23.80
C ILE A 307 -3.32 -11.77 -24.53
N LEU A 308 -2.40 -11.07 -23.86
CA LEU A 308 -1.11 -10.68 -24.42
C LEU A 308 -0.30 -11.90 -24.90
N ILE A 309 -0.15 -12.92 -24.05
CA ILE A 309 0.59 -14.15 -24.39
C ILE A 309 -0.05 -14.86 -25.57
N ARG A 310 -1.38 -15.06 -25.55
CA ARG A 310 -2.10 -15.73 -26.65
C ARG A 310 -1.87 -15.01 -27.98
N LYS A 311 -1.95 -13.67 -27.99
CA LYS A 311 -1.72 -12.86 -29.18
C LYS A 311 -0.29 -12.95 -29.69
N PHE A 312 0.69 -12.95 -28.79
CA PHE A 312 2.09 -13.11 -29.14
C PHE A 312 2.38 -14.50 -29.73
N GLN A 313 1.82 -15.56 -29.16
CA GLN A 313 1.95 -16.93 -29.68
C GLN A 313 1.33 -17.06 -31.08
N GLN A 314 0.16 -16.46 -31.30
CA GLN A 314 -0.50 -16.46 -32.62
C GLN A 314 0.33 -15.75 -33.69
N GLN A 315 0.97 -14.62 -33.36
CA GLN A 315 1.84 -13.90 -34.30
C GLN A 315 3.09 -14.71 -34.69
N ASN A 316 3.68 -15.45 -33.75
CA ASN A 316 4.84 -16.30 -34.05
C ASN A 316 4.48 -17.53 -34.89
N GLY A 317 3.29 -18.12 -34.69
CA GLY A 317 2.80 -19.27 -35.47
C GLY A 317 2.46 -18.94 -36.93
N LEU A 318 1.97 -17.72 -37.21
CA LEU A 318 1.65 -17.26 -38.57
C LEU A 318 2.89 -16.85 -39.38
N SER A 319 4.00 -16.48 -38.73
CA SER A 319 5.24 -16.05 -39.41
C SER A 319 6.07 -17.19 -40.03
N GLY A 320 5.57 -18.43 -40.00
CA GLY A 320 6.20 -19.61 -40.62
C GLY A 320 5.85 -19.83 -42.09
N HIS A 321 4.84 -19.13 -42.61
CA HIS A 321 4.45 -19.15 -44.02
C HIS A 321 4.28 -17.70 -44.49
N GLU A 322 4.91 -17.36 -45.61
CA GLU A 322 4.93 -16.02 -46.25
C GLU A 322 5.95 -15.01 -45.70
N SER A 323 7.09 -14.98 -46.40
CA SER A 323 8.01 -13.85 -46.46
C SER A 323 7.35 -12.68 -47.19
N SER A 324 6.58 -11.89 -46.48
CA SER A 324 6.34 -10.49 -46.81
C SER A 324 6.68 -9.63 -45.60
N GLU A 325 7.26 -8.46 -45.84
CA GLU A 325 7.70 -7.51 -44.81
C GLU A 325 6.53 -7.01 -43.96
N SER A 326 6.05 -7.82 -43.01
CA SER A 326 5.15 -7.36 -41.95
C SER A 326 5.99 -6.80 -40.81
N SER A 327 6.00 -5.47 -40.67
CA SER A 327 6.66 -4.80 -39.56
C SER A 327 5.90 -5.04 -38.27
N SER A 328 6.33 -6.04 -37.50
CA SER A 328 5.63 -6.36 -36.24
C SER A 328 5.52 -5.16 -35.28
N PRO A 329 4.40 -5.04 -34.53
CA PRO A 329 4.02 -3.86 -33.72
C PRO A 329 5.06 -3.38 -32.71
N PHE A 330 5.86 -4.30 -32.19
CA PHE A 330 6.93 -4.00 -31.24
C PHE A 330 8.04 -3.14 -31.85
N ARG A 331 8.28 -3.25 -33.16
CA ARG A 331 9.38 -2.57 -33.85
C ARG A 331 9.25 -1.04 -33.82
N ARG A 332 8.02 -0.50 -33.80
CA ARG A 332 7.77 0.95 -33.76
C ARG A 332 7.81 1.51 -32.34
N TRP A 333 7.43 0.70 -31.36
CA TRP A 333 7.41 1.08 -29.94
C TRP A 333 8.81 1.23 -29.33
N PHE A 334 9.78 0.53 -29.91
CA PHE A 334 11.16 0.47 -29.43
C PHE A 334 12.18 1.22 -30.28
N LYS A 335 11.75 1.88 -31.37
CA LYS A 335 12.63 2.72 -32.19
C LYS A 335 12.85 4.09 -31.51
N PRO A 336 14.10 4.46 -31.16
CA PRO A 336 14.42 5.85 -30.85
C PRO A 336 14.10 6.72 -32.07
N LYS A 337 13.48 7.89 -31.85
CA LYS A 337 13.26 8.89 -32.92
C LYS A 337 14.62 9.39 -33.41
N GLY A 338 15.15 8.78 -34.49
CA GLY A 338 16.40 9.22 -35.11
C GLY A 338 16.92 8.36 -36.27
N TRP A 339 16.46 7.12 -36.46
CA TRP A 339 17.11 6.22 -37.40
C TRP A 339 16.44 6.14 -38.78
N ARG A 340 17.01 6.83 -39.79
CA ARG A 340 16.75 6.57 -41.22
C ARG A 340 17.35 5.23 -41.69
N SER A 341 16.85 4.73 -42.81
CA SER A 341 16.81 3.34 -43.29
C SER A 341 18.02 2.89 -44.13
N THR A 342 18.44 1.63 -43.90
CA THR A 342 19.19 0.75 -44.83
C THR A 342 18.85 -0.70 -44.42
N SER A 343 18.36 -1.54 -45.34
CA SER A 343 17.22 -2.44 -45.04
C SER A 343 17.49 -3.90 -44.65
N GLU A 344 18.61 -4.56 -44.93
CA GLU A 344 18.65 -6.03 -44.74
C GLU A 344 19.29 -6.51 -43.42
N GLU A 345 20.44 -5.98 -43.00
CA GLU A 345 21.07 -6.32 -41.70
C GLU A 345 20.24 -5.83 -40.49
N LYS A 346 19.45 -4.77 -40.70
CA LYS A 346 18.59 -4.16 -39.68
C LYS A 346 17.42 -5.07 -39.29
N SER A 347 17.04 -6.03 -40.14
CA SER A 347 15.89 -6.89 -39.89
C SER A 347 16.14 -7.91 -38.78
N ARG A 348 17.29 -8.58 -38.84
CA ARG A 348 17.72 -9.61 -37.87
C ARG A 348 18.05 -8.99 -36.51
N SER A 349 18.71 -7.82 -36.52
CA SER A 349 19.02 -7.02 -35.32
C SER A 349 17.75 -6.51 -34.62
N ASN A 350 16.78 -5.97 -35.37
CA ASN A 350 15.50 -5.53 -34.80
C ASN A 350 14.68 -6.69 -34.22
N ARG A 351 14.67 -7.87 -34.85
CA ARG A 351 13.93 -9.04 -34.32
C ARG A 351 14.51 -9.51 -32.98
N ARG A 352 15.84 -9.50 -32.83
CA ARG A 352 16.51 -9.78 -31.54
C ARG A 352 16.20 -8.72 -30.47
N LEU A 353 16.19 -7.43 -30.83
CA LEU A 353 15.90 -6.34 -29.89
C LEU A 353 14.45 -6.41 -29.37
N ILE A 354 13.50 -6.70 -30.27
CA ILE A 354 12.08 -6.87 -29.99
C ILE A 354 11.85 -8.06 -29.05
N ASN A 355 12.47 -9.21 -29.33
CA ASN A 355 12.39 -10.37 -28.44
C ASN A 355 12.97 -10.04 -27.06
N ARG A 356 14.05 -9.26 -26.99
CA ARG A 356 14.66 -8.86 -25.71
C ARG A 356 13.74 -7.94 -24.90
N GLN A 357 13.11 -6.96 -25.52
CA GLN A 357 12.22 -6.03 -24.81
C GLN A 357 10.88 -6.65 -24.42
N PHE A 358 10.33 -7.56 -25.25
CA PHE A 358 9.19 -8.38 -24.87
C PHE A 358 9.54 -9.33 -23.71
N PHE A 359 10.73 -9.94 -23.75
CA PHE A 359 11.24 -10.74 -22.65
C PHE A 359 11.40 -9.93 -21.36
N HIS A 360 11.86 -8.68 -21.43
CA HIS A 360 11.88 -7.78 -20.27
C HIS A 360 10.47 -7.48 -19.73
N LEU A 361 9.46 -7.29 -20.60
CA LEU A 361 8.07 -7.11 -20.19
C LEU A 361 7.49 -8.38 -19.54
N LEU A 362 7.84 -9.55 -20.06
CA LEU A 362 7.44 -10.84 -19.51
C LEU A 362 8.04 -11.07 -18.12
N ILE A 363 9.35 -10.86 -17.97
CA ILE A 363 10.04 -10.93 -16.68
C ILE A 363 9.37 -9.98 -15.68
N ARG A 364 9.10 -8.74 -16.08
CA ARG A 364 8.46 -7.75 -15.23
C ARG A 364 7.06 -8.19 -14.80
N ALA A 365 6.28 -8.76 -15.71
CA ALA A 365 4.94 -9.27 -15.40
C ALA A 365 5.01 -10.44 -14.41
N VAL A 366 5.98 -11.35 -14.53
CA VAL A 366 6.20 -12.45 -13.58
C VAL A 366 6.51 -11.91 -12.19
N PHE A 367 7.42 -10.94 -12.06
CA PHE A 367 7.71 -10.33 -10.77
C PHE A 367 6.49 -9.64 -10.15
N ILE A 368 5.65 -9.00 -10.97
CA ILE A 368 4.40 -8.39 -10.50
C ILE A 368 3.39 -9.45 -10.04
N ILE A 369 3.29 -10.58 -10.73
CA ILE A 369 2.44 -11.71 -10.31
C ILE A 369 2.91 -12.25 -8.95
N ILE A 370 4.22 -12.42 -8.77
CA ILE A 370 4.79 -12.85 -7.48
C ILE A 370 4.46 -11.82 -6.40
N ALA A 371 4.66 -10.52 -6.66
CA ALA A 371 4.34 -9.46 -5.70
C ALA A 371 2.85 -9.46 -5.32
N MET A 372 1.94 -9.54 -6.30
CA MET A 372 0.50 -9.62 -6.04
C MET A 372 0.13 -10.86 -5.21
N LEU A 373 0.71 -12.03 -5.51
CA LEU A 373 0.48 -13.26 -4.74
C LEU A 373 0.97 -13.13 -3.30
N THR A 374 2.14 -12.53 -3.10
CA THR A 374 2.66 -12.23 -1.76
C THR A 374 1.71 -11.29 -1.02
N SER A 375 1.26 -10.19 -1.64
CA SER A 375 0.32 -9.25 -1.05
C SER A 375 -1.01 -9.94 -0.68
N VAL A 376 -1.62 -10.71 -1.59
CA VAL A 376 -2.85 -11.47 -1.30
C VAL A 376 -2.66 -12.42 -0.12
N THR A 377 -1.54 -13.15 -0.08
CA THR A 377 -1.25 -14.10 1.00
C THR A 377 -1.08 -13.38 2.33
N LEU A 378 -0.32 -12.28 2.37
CA LEU A 378 -0.09 -11.49 3.58
C LEU A 378 -1.39 -10.87 4.10
N PHE A 379 -2.18 -10.24 3.24
CA PHE A 379 -3.46 -9.65 3.64
C PHE A 379 -4.49 -10.72 4.05
N SER A 380 -4.52 -11.88 3.40
CA SER A 380 -5.39 -13.01 3.80
C SER A 380 -5.00 -13.59 5.15
N LEU A 381 -3.70 -13.79 5.39
CA LEU A 381 -3.19 -14.20 6.70
C LEU A 381 -3.52 -13.16 7.75
N TRP A 382 -3.40 -11.88 7.41
CA TRP A 382 -3.67 -10.83 8.37
C TRP A 382 -5.15 -10.76 8.72
N VAL A 383 -6.07 -10.82 7.76
CA VAL A 383 -7.53 -10.86 8.00
C VAL A 383 -7.95 -12.08 8.82
N THR A 384 -7.37 -13.26 8.55
CA THR A 384 -7.73 -14.51 9.24
C THR A 384 -7.13 -14.60 10.64
N ARG A 385 -5.94 -14.05 10.87
CA ARG A 385 -5.24 -14.10 12.17
C ARG A 385 -5.34 -12.84 13.00
N THR A 386 -6.00 -11.78 12.53
CA THR A 386 -6.12 -10.53 13.32
C THR A 386 -6.82 -10.78 14.65
N GLY A 387 -7.80 -11.68 14.70
CA GLY A 387 -8.47 -12.06 15.95
C GLY A 387 -7.51 -12.66 16.99
N ASP A 388 -6.57 -13.50 16.57
CA ASP A 388 -5.60 -14.17 17.44
C ASP A 388 -4.51 -13.19 17.92
N PHE A 389 -4.03 -12.31 17.02
CA PHE A 389 -3.06 -11.26 17.36
C PHE A 389 -3.66 -10.14 18.20
N ILE A 390 -4.92 -9.77 18.00
CA ILE A 390 -5.52 -8.68 18.74
C ILE A 390 -5.97 -9.16 20.13
N MET A 391 -6.54 -10.37 20.26
CA MET A 391 -6.87 -10.93 21.59
C MET A 391 -5.63 -11.17 22.47
N SER A 392 -4.47 -11.46 21.88
CA SER A 392 -3.23 -11.67 22.63
C SER A 392 -2.50 -10.37 23.01
N TYR A 393 -2.71 -9.26 22.29
CA TYR A 393 -1.99 -8.00 22.51
C TYR A 393 -2.85 -6.85 23.07
N VAL A 394 -4.16 -6.81 22.82
CA VAL A 394 -5.06 -5.70 23.18
C VAL A 394 -5.79 -5.90 24.52
N LEU A 395 -5.72 -7.07 25.13
CA LEU A 395 -6.27 -7.31 26.46
C LEU A 395 -5.16 -7.36 27.52
N PRO A 396 -4.65 -6.21 27.99
CA PRO A 396 -4.22 -6.14 29.37
C PRO A 396 -5.49 -6.32 30.20
N HIS A 397 -5.64 -7.54 30.68
CA HIS A 397 -6.59 -7.85 31.72
C HIS A 397 -6.26 -7.06 32.98
N ASN A 398 -7.33 -6.53 33.59
CA ASN A 398 -7.35 -5.70 34.78
C ASN A 398 -6.96 -4.24 34.53
N ILE A 399 -7.99 -3.45 34.19
CA ILE A 399 -8.06 -2.05 34.58
C ILE A 399 -9.26 -2.00 35.55
N PHE A 400 -8.94 -2.05 36.85
CA PHE A 400 -9.81 -2.09 38.04
C PHE A 400 -10.63 -3.37 38.31
#